data_AF-A0A844GMQ1-F1
#
_entry.id   AF-A0A844GMQ1-F1
#
_cell.length_a   1.000
_cell.length_b   1.000
_cell.length_c   1.000
_cell.angle_alpha   90.00
_cell.angle_beta   90.00
_cell.angle_gamma   90.00
#
_symmetry.space_group_name_H-M   'P 1'
#
loop_
_entity.id
_entity.type
_entity.pdbx_description
1 polymer ?
#
loop_
_entity_poly.entity_id
_entity_poly.type
_entity_poly.pdbx_seq_one_letter_code
_entity_poly.pdbx_strand_id
1 'polypeptide(L)'
;MSTILPREEAVETIFSKILASPEASGRLSGVFYDHIDDDHRLTDNDRDHFLQVLFHAYQNGDISALLLELCGRSMFDLLREAYLIPKKFHGKAGENPVLLTDAAGELLPGEKVSAREYAKFKETYEHHECAPRSALYLADGYDLVRTYTEGLNITEEKDNRKRGILALYALPDTCKLGLTEAQAYAVVWDAFQKIQEEAPRAMVYYGQETGLKKENPEKPYDEIGILLPIHEFEKKMLQHLDEIDGIVLACREKMMEKAGNDSLQL
;
A
#
# COMPACT_ATOMS: atom_id res chain seq x y z
N MET A 1 -1.11 -23.31 17.00
CA MET A 1 -0.71 -22.02 17.60
C MET A 1 -1.28 -20.94 16.72
N SER A 2 -2.09 -20.02 17.26
CA SER A 2 -2.67 -18.92 16.49
C SER A 2 -1.88 -17.64 16.76
N THR A 3 -1.29 -17.07 15.72
CA THR A 3 -0.74 -15.71 15.79
C THR A 3 -1.89 -14.70 15.76
N ILE A 4 -1.67 -13.53 16.34
CA ILE A 4 -2.67 -12.45 16.42
C ILE A 4 -2.94 -11.87 15.02
N LEU A 5 -1.91 -11.83 14.18
CA LEU A 5 -2.03 -11.53 12.75
C LEU A 5 -1.59 -12.74 11.92
N PRO A 6 -2.20 -12.99 10.75
CA PRO A 6 -1.71 -14.02 9.84
C PRO A 6 -0.27 -13.72 9.45
N ARG A 7 0.58 -14.75 9.42
CA ARG A 7 1.95 -14.63 8.93
C ARG A 7 1.93 -14.54 7.41
N GLU A 8 2.71 -13.62 6.86
CA GLU A 8 2.95 -13.53 5.42
C GLU A 8 3.98 -14.60 5.04
N GLU A 9 3.77 -15.27 3.90
CA GLU A 9 4.62 -16.35 3.42
C GLU A 9 5.72 -15.86 2.46
N ALA A 10 6.77 -16.65 2.24
CA ALA A 10 7.86 -16.37 1.29
C ALA A 10 8.61 -15.02 1.49
N VAL A 11 8.68 -14.53 2.72
CA VAL A 11 9.24 -13.20 3.07
C VAL A 11 10.78 -13.14 3.06
N GLU A 12 11.47 -14.28 2.99
CA GLU A 12 12.94 -14.36 3.09
C GLU A 12 13.65 -13.55 2.00
N THR A 13 13.09 -13.53 0.79
CA THR A 13 13.63 -12.77 -0.34
C THR A 13 13.53 -11.27 -0.07
N ILE A 14 12.40 -10.82 0.48
CA ILE A 14 12.16 -9.41 0.83
C ILE A 14 13.16 -8.95 1.88
N PHE A 15 13.28 -9.70 2.97
CA PHE A 15 14.19 -9.36 4.07
C PHE A 15 15.65 -9.36 3.61
N SER A 16 16.04 -10.33 2.80
CA SER A 16 17.39 -10.39 2.24
C SER A 16 17.69 -9.18 1.35
N LYS A 17 16.73 -8.74 0.51
CA LYS A 17 16.86 -7.52 -0.30
C LYS A 17 16.97 -6.26 0.56
N ILE A 18 16.18 -6.14 1.63
CA ILE A 18 16.22 -4.98 2.54
C ILE A 18 17.57 -4.89 3.23
N LEU A 19 18.08 -6.01 3.76
CA LEU A 19 19.38 -6.05 4.44
C LEU A 19 20.57 -5.79 3.49
N ALA A 20 20.43 -6.13 2.21
CA ALA A 20 21.43 -5.84 1.19
C ALA A 20 21.48 -4.35 0.79
N SER A 21 20.44 -3.56 1.12
CA SER A 21 20.35 -2.14 0.81
C SER A 21 20.51 -1.29 2.09
N PRO A 22 21.63 -0.55 2.24
CA PRO A 22 21.81 0.35 3.38
C PRO A 22 20.70 1.41 3.48
N GLU A 23 20.18 1.89 2.35
CA GLU A 23 19.09 2.86 2.32
C GLU A 23 17.77 2.25 2.80
N ALA A 24 17.43 1.04 2.34
CA ALA A 24 16.22 0.35 2.79
C ALA A 24 16.29 0.02 4.28
N SER A 25 17.45 -0.46 4.74
CA SER A 25 17.72 -0.71 6.16
C SER A 25 17.62 0.58 6.98
N GLY A 26 18.20 1.68 6.48
CA GLY A 26 18.12 3.00 7.09
C GLY A 26 16.68 3.49 7.23
N ARG A 27 15.87 3.42 6.16
CA ARG A 27 14.44 3.79 6.20
C ARG A 27 13.65 2.96 7.20
N LEU A 28 13.82 1.64 7.20
CA LEU A 28 13.12 0.77 8.15
C LEU A 28 13.52 1.09 9.60
N SER A 29 14.82 1.29 9.85
CA SER A 29 15.30 1.65 11.18
C SER A 29 14.76 3.02 11.63
N GLY A 30 14.74 4.01 10.75
CA GLY A 30 14.19 5.33 11.03
C GLY A 30 12.72 5.25 11.43
N VAL A 31 11.88 4.64 10.59
CA VAL A 31 10.45 4.45 10.89
C VAL A 31 10.25 3.69 12.21
N PHE A 32 11.03 2.64 12.46
CA PHE A 32 10.93 1.89 13.70
C PHE A 32 11.27 2.73 14.94
N TYR A 33 12.37 3.47 14.91
CA TYR A 33 12.79 4.30 16.05
C TYR A 33 11.88 5.51 16.25
N ASP A 34 11.41 6.15 15.17
CA ASP A 34 10.44 7.25 15.25
C ASP A 34 9.18 6.82 16.02
N HIS A 35 8.70 5.59 15.79
CA HIS A 35 7.51 5.04 16.47
C HIS A 35 7.76 4.54 17.89
N ILE A 36 8.99 4.14 18.24
CA ILE A 36 9.32 3.72 19.61
C ILE A 36 9.65 4.90 20.52
N ASP A 37 10.28 5.93 19.95
CA ASP A 37 10.67 7.15 20.66
C ASP A 37 9.51 8.15 20.77
N ASP A 38 8.39 7.94 20.08
CA ASP A 38 7.19 8.74 20.27
C ASP A 38 6.70 8.56 21.73
N ASP A 39 6.83 9.64 22.52
CA ASP A 39 6.45 9.72 23.94
C ASP A 39 4.96 9.35 24.19
N HIS A 40 4.17 9.18 23.13
CA HIS A 40 2.84 8.57 23.13
C HIS A 40 2.89 7.04 23.29
N ARG A 41 3.79 6.53 24.15
CA ARG A 41 3.62 5.19 24.72
C ARG A 41 2.17 5.12 25.18
N LEU A 42 1.44 4.17 24.60
CA LEU A 42 0.09 3.81 25.01
C LEU A 42 0.07 3.93 26.53
N THR A 43 -0.67 4.92 27.03
CA THR A 43 -0.88 5.14 28.46
C THR A 43 -1.77 4.02 28.94
N ASP A 44 -1.25 2.80 28.84
CA ASP A 44 -1.94 1.63 29.29
C ASP A 44 -1.80 1.65 30.81
N ASN A 45 -2.87 2.08 31.45
CA ASN A 45 -2.98 2.14 32.90
C ASN A 45 -2.93 0.72 33.51
N ASP A 46 -2.87 -0.33 32.69
CA ASP A 46 -2.77 -1.73 33.09
C ASP A 46 -1.37 -2.32 32.78
N ARG A 47 -0.49 -2.27 33.79
CA ARG A 47 0.87 -2.88 33.72
C ARG A 47 0.84 -4.38 33.48
N ASP A 48 -0.27 -5.05 33.80
CA ASP A 48 -0.39 -6.50 33.61
C ASP A 48 -0.76 -6.83 32.16
N HIS A 49 -1.35 -5.90 31.40
CA HIS A 49 -1.66 -6.07 29.97
C HIS A 49 -0.39 -6.27 29.14
N PHE A 50 0.57 -5.36 29.26
CA PHE A 50 1.86 -5.45 28.59
C PHE A 50 2.55 -6.80 28.84
N LEU A 51 2.57 -7.27 30.09
CA LEU A 51 3.19 -8.55 30.46
C LEU A 51 2.45 -9.74 29.83
N GLN A 52 1.12 -9.69 29.76
CA GLN A 52 0.33 -10.71 29.07
C GLN A 52 0.67 -10.77 27.58
N VAL A 53 0.72 -9.62 26.89
CA VAL A 53 1.11 -9.56 25.47
C VAL A 53 2.53 -10.07 25.27
N LEU A 54 3.47 -9.64 26.12
CA LEU A 54 4.87 -10.07 26.07
C LEU A 54 5.02 -11.58 26.20
N PHE A 55 4.38 -12.19 27.20
CA PHE A 55 4.46 -13.64 27.41
C PHE A 55 3.75 -14.42 26.31
N HIS A 56 2.62 -13.93 25.82
CA HIS A 56 1.91 -14.54 24.70
C HIS A 56 2.74 -14.48 23.41
N ALA A 57 3.36 -13.33 23.12
CA ALA A 57 4.24 -13.14 21.97
C ALA A 57 5.45 -14.08 22.03
N TYR A 58 6.07 -14.24 23.21
CA TYR A 58 7.19 -15.16 23.41
C TYR A 58 6.78 -16.62 23.16
N GLN A 59 5.67 -17.07 23.78
CA GLN A 59 5.21 -18.45 23.66
C GLN A 59 4.85 -18.84 22.21
N ASN A 60 4.34 -17.89 21.43
CA ASN A 60 3.90 -18.11 20.05
C ASN A 60 4.92 -17.69 18.98
N GLY A 61 6.02 -17.04 19.37
CA GLY A 61 6.97 -16.41 18.43
C GLY A 61 6.29 -15.34 17.57
N ASP A 62 5.41 -14.53 18.16
CA ASP A 62 4.64 -13.50 17.47
C ASP A 62 5.24 -12.11 17.73
N ILE A 63 6.25 -11.75 16.94
CA ILE A 63 6.90 -10.44 17.03
C ILE A 63 5.90 -9.32 16.71
N SER A 64 4.93 -9.55 15.82
CA SER A 64 3.94 -8.53 15.46
C SER A 64 3.05 -8.20 16.65
N ALA A 65 2.66 -9.18 17.46
CA ALA A 65 1.92 -8.94 18.69
C ALA A 65 2.65 -7.99 19.64
N LEU A 66 3.97 -8.17 19.81
CA LEU A 66 4.80 -7.31 20.65
C LEU A 66 5.00 -5.91 20.04
N LEU A 67 5.22 -5.80 18.74
CA LEU A 67 5.37 -4.50 18.07
C LEU A 67 4.09 -3.67 18.15
N LEU A 68 2.93 -4.31 18.04
CA LEU A 68 1.64 -3.64 18.21
C LEU A 68 1.50 -3.03 19.61
N GLU A 69 1.94 -3.74 20.63
CA GLU A 69 1.94 -3.24 22.01
C GLU A 69 2.93 -2.10 22.22
N LEU A 70 4.10 -2.17 21.59
CA LEU A 70 5.16 -1.18 21.79
C LEU A 70 4.92 0.11 21.02
N CYS A 71 4.39 0.03 19.80
CA CYS A 71 4.29 1.18 18.90
C CYS A 71 3.07 1.17 17.97
N GLY A 72 2.06 0.32 18.23
CA GLY A 72 0.83 0.29 17.46
C GLY A 72 0.99 -0.14 16.00
N ARG A 73 2.12 -0.79 15.66
CA ARG A 73 2.44 -1.25 14.30
C ARG A 73 2.85 -2.72 14.30
N SER A 74 2.38 -3.49 13.31
CA SER A 74 2.97 -4.80 13.03
C SER A 74 4.25 -4.66 12.22
N MET A 75 5.03 -5.74 12.09
CA MET A 75 6.21 -5.77 11.22
C MET A 75 5.89 -5.30 9.79
N PHE A 76 4.74 -5.70 9.25
CA PHE A 76 4.33 -5.34 7.89
C PHE A 76 3.81 -3.91 7.77
N ASP A 77 3.32 -3.31 8.85
CA ASP A 77 2.96 -1.88 8.83
C ASP A 77 4.22 -1.04 8.78
N LEU A 78 5.24 -1.38 9.59
CA LEU A 78 6.55 -0.72 9.53
C LEU A 78 7.18 -0.81 8.14
N LEU A 79 7.10 -1.97 7.48
CA LEU A 79 7.60 -2.13 6.11
C LEU A 79 6.83 -1.28 5.08
N ARG A 80 5.51 -1.13 5.23
CA ARG A 80 4.69 -0.28 4.35
C ARG A 80 5.00 1.20 4.56
N GLU A 81 5.16 1.61 5.81
CA GLU A 81 5.46 3.00 6.17
C GLU A 81 6.90 3.40 5.80
N ALA A 82 7.84 2.45 5.83
CA ALA A 82 9.19 2.63 5.30
C ALA A 82 9.26 2.60 3.77
N TYR A 83 8.11 2.45 3.08
CA TYR A 83 8.02 2.30 1.63
C TYR A 83 8.91 1.17 1.09
N LEU A 84 8.89 0.03 1.79
CA LEU A 84 9.65 -1.15 1.39
C LEU A 84 8.77 -2.21 0.76
N ILE A 85 7.47 -2.22 1.05
CA ILE A 85 6.50 -3.15 0.47
C ILE A 85 5.25 -2.36 0.03
N PRO A 86 4.48 -2.84 -0.97
CA PRO A 86 3.18 -2.24 -1.31
C PRO A 86 2.16 -2.36 -0.15
N LYS A 87 1.24 -1.38 -0.09
CA LYS A 87 0.03 -1.44 0.73
C LYS A 87 -1.00 -2.38 0.10
N LYS A 88 -1.87 -2.94 0.92
CA LYS A 88 -3.06 -3.65 0.45
C LYS A 88 -4.17 -2.62 0.19
N PHE A 89 -4.96 -2.81 -0.86
CA PHE A 89 -6.21 -2.07 -0.99
C PHE A 89 -7.20 -2.47 0.10
N HIS A 90 -8.21 -1.62 0.37
CA HIS A 90 -9.28 -1.89 1.34
C HIS A 90 -8.80 -2.55 2.63
N GLY A 91 -7.81 -1.92 3.28
CA GLY A 91 -7.31 -2.39 4.58
C GLY A 91 -8.43 -2.82 5.52
N LYS A 92 -8.15 -3.66 6.51
CA LYS A 92 -9.20 -4.27 7.36
C LYS A 92 -10.16 -3.25 8.03
N ALA A 93 -9.75 -1.99 8.21
CA ALA A 93 -10.55 -0.85 8.67
C ALA A 93 -11.52 -0.21 7.62
N GLY A 94 -11.52 -0.65 6.36
CA GLY A 94 -12.34 -0.11 5.27
C GLY A 94 -11.53 0.41 4.08
N GLU A 95 -12.16 1.23 3.23
CA GLU A 95 -11.57 1.67 1.94
C GLU A 95 -10.26 2.45 2.14
N ASN A 96 -9.17 1.99 1.52
CA ASN A 96 -7.86 2.65 1.48
C ASN A 96 -7.14 2.27 0.17
N PRO A 97 -6.83 3.22 -0.73
CA PRO A 97 -7.13 4.64 -0.64
C PRO A 97 -8.64 4.93 -0.77
N VAL A 98 -9.07 6.08 -0.24
CA VAL A 98 -10.45 6.57 -0.37
C VAL A 98 -10.52 7.45 -1.63
N LEU A 99 -11.32 7.05 -2.60
CA LEU A 99 -11.53 7.83 -3.82
C LEU A 99 -12.40 9.04 -3.49
N LEU A 100 -12.00 10.22 -3.98
CA LEU A 100 -12.72 11.48 -3.82
C LEU A 100 -13.39 11.94 -5.13
N THR A 101 -13.01 11.32 -6.24
CA THR A 101 -13.60 11.56 -7.56
C THR A 101 -14.07 10.27 -8.20
N ASP A 102 -14.98 10.38 -9.16
CA ASP A 102 -15.34 9.28 -10.06
C ASP A 102 -14.32 9.11 -11.20
N ALA A 103 -14.58 8.18 -12.11
CA ALA A 103 -13.72 7.89 -13.26
C ALA A 103 -13.72 9.01 -14.32
N ALA A 104 -14.74 9.90 -14.30
CA ALA A 104 -14.81 11.08 -15.15
C ALA A 104 -14.05 12.29 -14.55
N GLY A 105 -13.44 12.11 -13.37
CA GLY A 105 -12.69 13.14 -12.68
C GLY A 105 -13.57 14.18 -11.99
N GLU A 106 -14.81 13.84 -11.67
CA GLU A 106 -15.73 14.71 -10.94
C GLU A 106 -15.81 14.33 -9.46
N LEU A 107 -15.92 15.33 -8.57
CA LEU A 107 -15.96 15.10 -7.12
C LEU A 107 -17.19 14.30 -6.70
N LEU A 108 -16.96 13.31 -5.82
CA LEU A 108 -18.03 12.55 -5.21
C LEU A 108 -18.84 13.42 -4.21
N PRO A 109 -20.15 13.15 -4.04
CA PRO A 109 -21.01 13.97 -3.18
C PRO A 109 -20.54 13.99 -1.72
N GLY A 110 -20.41 15.20 -1.15
CA GLY A 110 -20.09 15.40 0.27
C GLY A 110 -18.58 15.49 0.59
N GLU A 111 -17.72 15.30 -0.40
CA GLU A 111 -16.27 15.35 -0.20
C GLU A 111 -15.75 16.77 0.01
N LYS A 112 -14.81 16.91 0.95
CA LYS A 112 -14.18 18.20 1.29
C LYS A 112 -12.78 18.27 0.71
N VAL A 113 -12.67 18.93 -0.44
CA VAL A 113 -11.41 19.16 -1.16
C VAL A 113 -11.16 20.66 -1.30
N SER A 114 -9.92 21.09 -1.08
CA SER A 114 -9.58 22.50 -1.29
C SER A 114 -9.58 22.84 -2.78
N ALA A 115 -9.90 24.08 -3.12
CA ALA A 115 -9.90 24.52 -4.52
C ALA A 115 -8.54 24.32 -5.21
N ARG A 116 -7.42 24.45 -4.48
CA ARG A 116 -6.07 24.23 -5.00
C ARG A 116 -5.81 22.76 -5.32
N GLU A 117 -6.14 21.86 -4.40
CA GLU A 117 -5.95 20.42 -4.63
C GLU A 117 -6.79 19.92 -5.80
N TYR A 118 -8.05 20.36 -5.86
CA TYR A 118 -8.94 19.98 -6.96
C TYR A 118 -8.49 20.57 -8.30
N ALA A 119 -8.06 21.84 -8.33
CA ALA A 119 -7.49 22.44 -9.53
C ALA A 119 -6.24 21.70 -10.01
N LYS A 120 -5.35 21.30 -9.08
CA LYS A 120 -4.16 20.53 -9.45
C LYS A 120 -4.50 19.15 -10.01
N PHE A 121 -5.51 18.50 -9.44
CA PHE A 121 -6.04 17.24 -9.98
C PHE A 121 -6.63 17.43 -11.37
N LYS A 122 -7.53 18.40 -11.59
CA LYS A 122 -8.14 18.63 -12.91
C LYS A 122 -7.10 18.99 -13.97
N GLU A 123 -6.12 19.84 -13.65
CA GLU A 123 -4.98 20.12 -14.54
C GLU A 123 -4.29 18.81 -14.94
N THR A 124 -3.97 17.96 -13.96
CA THR A 124 -3.28 16.68 -14.23
C THR A 124 -4.15 15.73 -15.04
N TYR A 125 -5.43 15.61 -14.69
CA TYR A 125 -6.42 14.75 -15.35
C TYR A 125 -6.62 15.14 -16.83
N GLU A 126 -6.58 16.43 -17.15
CA GLU A 126 -6.75 16.93 -18.53
C GLU A 126 -5.49 16.80 -19.39
N HIS A 127 -4.30 16.84 -18.78
CA HIS A 127 -3.02 16.90 -19.50
C HIS A 127 -2.25 15.58 -19.52
N HIS A 128 -2.57 14.62 -18.65
CA HIS A 128 -1.94 13.31 -18.65
C HIS A 128 -2.71 12.33 -19.54
N GLU A 129 -2.01 11.72 -20.49
CA GLU A 129 -2.54 10.65 -21.31
C GLU A 129 -2.37 9.32 -20.59
N CYS A 130 -3.45 8.81 -20.00
CA CYS A 130 -3.42 7.57 -19.22
C CYS A 130 -2.97 6.37 -20.06
N ALA A 131 -2.08 5.53 -19.50
CA ALA A 131 -1.79 4.21 -20.05
C ALA A 131 -3.07 3.37 -20.30
N PRO A 132 -3.03 2.38 -21.23
CA PRO A 132 -4.16 1.49 -21.46
C PRO A 132 -4.67 0.83 -20.18
N ARG A 133 -6.00 0.72 -20.01
CA ARG A 133 -6.65 0.12 -18.84
C ARG A 133 -6.16 0.74 -17.51
N SER A 134 -5.94 2.04 -17.49
CA SER A 134 -5.73 2.81 -16.26
C SER A 134 -6.71 3.98 -16.17
N ALA A 135 -6.82 4.55 -14.97
CA ALA A 135 -7.63 5.74 -14.70
C ALA A 135 -6.98 6.57 -13.58
N LEU A 136 -7.20 7.88 -13.64
CA LEU A 136 -6.76 8.82 -12.61
C LEU A 136 -7.91 9.22 -11.69
N TYR A 137 -7.62 9.30 -10.40
CA TYR A 137 -8.54 9.75 -9.36
C TYR A 137 -7.85 10.72 -8.41
N LEU A 138 -8.61 11.63 -7.82
CA LEU A 138 -8.19 12.27 -6.58
C LEU A 138 -8.52 11.32 -5.43
N ALA A 139 -7.57 11.07 -4.53
CA ALA A 139 -7.77 10.13 -3.44
C ALA A 139 -7.02 10.53 -2.16
N ASP A 140 -7.52 10.05 -1.03
CA ASP A 140 -6.86 10.10 0.26
C ASP A 140 -6.28 8.72 0.61
N GLY A 141 -4.96 8.63 0.74
CA GLY A 141 -4.25 7.44 1.24
C GLY A 141 -3.94 7.55 2.72
N TYR A 142 -3.91 6.41 3.41
CA TYR A 142 -3.67 6.35 4.85
C TYR A 142 -2.64 5.28 5.24
N ASP A 143 -1.94 5.55 6.35
CA ASP A 143 -1.28 4.54 7.16
C ASP A 143 -2.29 3.90 8.12
N LEU A 144 -1.97 2.72 8.66
CA LEU A 144 -2.88 1.99 9.56
C LEU A 144 -2.23 1.88 10.93
N VAL A 145 -2.89 2.44 11.94
CA VAL A 145 -2.55 2.25 13.35
C VAL A 145 -3.42 1.11 13.89
N ARG A 146 -2.82 0.27 14.73
CA ARG A 146 -3.53 -0.81 15.40
C ARG A 146 -3.31 -0.73 16.90
N THR A 147 -4.36 -0.92 17.67
CA THR A 147 -4.31 -0.89 19.15
C THR A 147 -5.03 -2.09 19.73
N TYR A 148 -4.60 -2.53 20.91
CA TYR A 148 -5.34 -3.53 21.68
C TYR A 148 -6.53 -2.89 22.39
N THR A 149 -7.63 -3.63 22.42
CA THR A 149 -8.79 -3.37 23.28
C THR A 149 -8.64 -4.15 24.59
N GLU A 150 -9.49 -3.86 25.59
CA GLU A 150 -9.50 -4.50 26.93
C GLU A 150 -9.60 -6.05 26.92
N GLY A 151 -9.81 -6.69 25.75
CA GLY A 151 -9.86 -8.14 25.58
C GLY A 151 -8.79 -8.75 24.65
N LEU A 152 -7.66 -8.09 24.43
CA LEU A 152 -6.61 -8.48 23.47
C LEU A 152 -7.09 -8.59 22.01
N ASN A 153 -8.25 -8.02 21.70
CA ASN A 153 -8.69 -7.87 20.31
C ASN A 153 -8.05 -6.60 19.72
N ILE A 154 -7.81 -6.61 18.41
CA ILE A 154 -7.23 -5.47 17.70
C ILE A 154 -8.34 -4.58 17.15
N THR A 155 -8.23 -3.28 17.41
CA THR A 155 -8.89 -2.22 16.66
C THR A 155 -7.92 -1.60 15.66
N GLU A 156 -8.45 -1.12 14.55
CA GLU A 156 -7.66 -0.47 13.50
C GLU A 156 -8.19 0.92 13.20
N GLU A 157 -7.29 1.88 13.06
CA GLU A 157 -7.60 3.28 12.74
C GLU A 157 -6.74 3.77 11.57
N LYS A 158 -7.28 4.73 10.83
CA LYS A 158 -6.57 5.41 9.74
C LYS A 158 -5.74 6.55 10.29
N ASP A 159 -4.49 6.63 9.87
CA ASP A 159 -3.55 7.66 10.30
C ASP A 159 -2.77 8.23 9.11
N ASN A 160 -2.06 9.34 9.34
CA ASN A 160 -1.17 9.98 8.38
C ASN A 160 -1.79 10.15 6.98
N ARG A 161 -2.95 10.82 6.92
CA ARG A 161 -3.68 11.05 5.67
C ARG A 161 -2.81 11.80 4.67
N LYS A 162 -2.61 11.22 3.48
CA LYS A 162 -1.96 11.85 2.33
C LYS A 162 -2.94 12.01 1.19
N ARG A 163 -3.22 13.24 0.81
CA ARG A 163 -4.05 13.57 -0.35
C ARG A 163 -3.21 13.63 -1.61
N GLY A 164 -3.62 12.88 -2.64
CA GLY A 164 -2.83 12.71 -3.85
C GLY A 164 -3.65 12.41 -5.09
N ILE A 165 -2.94 12.35 -6.20
CA ILE A 165 -3.46 11.84 -7.47
C ILE A 165 -3.13 10.35 -7.53
N LEU A 166 -4.16 9.52 -7.61
CA LEU A 166 -4.06 8.07 -7.71
C LEU A 166 -4.14 7.68 -9.18
N ALA A 167 -3.07 7.08 -9.70
CA ALA A 167 -3.11 6.34 -10.94
C ALA A 167 -3.42 4.87 -10.63
N LEU A 168 -4.56 4.38 -11.11
CA LEU A 168 -5.03 3.03 -10.89
C LEU A 168 -4.94 2.21 -12.17
N TYR A 169 -4.30 1.05 -12.10
CA TYR A 169 -3.99 0.20 -13.24
C TYR A 169 -4.56 -1.19 -13.03
N ALA A 170 -5.32 -1.68 -14.01
CA ALA A 170 -5.68 -3.10 -14.04
C ALA A 170 -4.46 -3.94 -14.46
N LEU A 171 -4.09 -4.96 -13.70
CA LEU A 171 -3.09 -5.94 -14.09
C LEU A 171 -3.76 -7.13 -14.79
N PRO A 172 -2.99 -8.01 -15.45
CA PRO A 172 -3.52 -9.25 -15.99
C PRO A 172 -4.12 -10.15 -14.90
N ASP A 173 -5.05 -11.03 -15.27
CA ASP A 173 -5.64 -12.00 -14.34
C ASP A 173 -4.61 -13.10 -14.07
N THR A 174 -3.83 -12.93 -13.00
CA THR A 174 -2.69 -13.79 -12.65
C THR A 174 -3.12 -15.23 -12.41
N CYS A 175 -4.33 -15.44 -11.90
CA CYS A 175 -4.97 -16.75 -11.75
C CYS A 175 -5.23 -17.43 -13.10
N LYS A 176 -5.87 -16.72 -14.06
CA LYS A 176 -6.09 -17.26 -15.42
C LYS A 176 -4.79 -17.48 -16.18
N LEU A 177 -3.77 -16.72 -15.85
CA LEU A 177 -2.42 -16.84 -16.38
C LEU A 177 -1.61 -17.99 -15.75
N GLY A 178 -2.16 -18.71 -14.76
CA GLY A 178 -1.49 -19.84 -14.12
C GLY A 178 -0.30 -19.44 -13.24
N LEU A 179 -0.18 -18.16 -12.88
CA LEU A 179 0.83 -17.69 -11.95
C LEU A 179 0.41 -18.00 -10.51
N THR A 180 1.36 -18.38 -9.67
CA THR A 180 1.12 -18.42 -8.23
C THR A 180 1.09 -17.00 -7.67
N GLU A 181 0.41 -16.79 -6.54
CA GLU A 181 0.37 -15.50 -5.85
C GLU A 181 1.79 -14.97 -5.56
N ALA A 182 2.70 -15.85 -5.15
CA ALA A 182 4.10 -15.49 -4.91
C ALA A 182 4.83 -15.04 -6.19
N GLN A 183 4.55 -15.67 -7.34
CA GLN A 183 5.16 -15.28 -8.62
C GLN A 183 4.63 -13.93 -9.11
N ALA A 184 3.31 -13.71 -8.99
CA ALA A 184 2.68 -12.43 -9.30
C ALA A 184 3.25 -11.32 -8.41
N TYR A 185 3.26 -11.55 -7.10
CA TYR A 185 3.80 -10.61 -6.13
C TYR A 185 5.27 -10.28 -6.38
N ALA A 186 6.11 -11.26 -6.78
CA ALA A 186 7.50 -11.01 -7.11
C ALA A 186 7.68 -10.07 -8.32
N VAL A 187 6.82 -10.14 -9.34
CA VAL A 187 6.88 -9.21 -10.47
C VAL A 187 6.44 -7.81 -10.06
N VAL A 188 5.36 -7.71 -9.28
CA VAL A 188 4.89 -6.42 -8.74
C VAL A 188 5.93 -5.80 -7.84
N TRP A 189 6.62 -6.61 -7.03
CA TRP A 189 7.68 -6.17 -6.16
C TRP A 189 8.79 -5.46 -6.93
N ASP A 190 9.26 -6.04 -8.03
CA ASP A 190 10.31 -5.43 -8.84
C ASP A 190 9.83 -4.11 -9.47
N ALA A 191 8.55 -4.00 -9.85
CA ALA A 191 7.95 -2.75 -10.32
C ALA A 191 7.84 -1.72 -9.19
N PHE A 192 7.41 -2.15 -8.00
CA PHE A 192 7.35 -1.32 -6.80
C PHE A 192 8.71 -0.69 -6.49
N GLN A 193 9.81 -1.46 -6.55
CA GLN A 193 11.15 -0.93 -6.29
C GLN A 193 11.50 0.19 -7.26
N LYS A 194 11.22 0.02 -8.56
CA LYS A 194 11.43 1.06 -9.57
C LYS A 194 10.55 2.29 -9.36
N ILE A 195 9.28 2.09 -8.99
CA ILE A 195 8.38 3.19 -8.64
C ILE A 195 8.94 3.96 -7.43
N GLN A 196 9.50 3.29 -6.43
CA GLN A 196 10.11 3.94 -5.28
C GLN A 196 11.46 4.60 -5.59
N GLU A 197 12.18 4.18 -6.63
CA GLU A 197 13.37 4.88 -7.10
C GLU A 197 12.98 6.20 -7.78
N GLU A 198 11.91 6.18 -8.58
CA GLU A 198 11.43 7.35 -9.33
C GLU A 198 10.59 8.32 -8.48
N ALA A 199 9.72 7.77 -7.63
CA ALA A 199 8.82 8.50 -6.75
C ALA A 199 8.92 7.96 -5.31
N PRO A 200 9.97 8.31 -4.53
CA PRO A 200 10.31 7.68 -3.24
C PRO A 200 9.26 7.77 -2.13
N ARG A 201 8.25 8.62 -2.29
CA ARG A 201 7.16 8.81 -1.33
C ARG A 201 5.78 8.54 -1.92
N ALA A 202 5.73 7.97 -3.12
CA ALA A 202 4.48 7.45 -3.67
C ALA A 202 3.93 6.36 -2.75
N MET A 203 2.63 6.36 -2.51
CA MET A 203 1.99 5.24 -1.84
C MET A 203 1.53 4.24 -2.89
N VAL A 204 2.18 3.09 -2.94
CA VAL A 204 1.83 2.02 -3.87
C VAL A 204 0.91 1.01 -3.19
N TYR A 205 -0.17 0.66 -3.85
CA TYR A 205 -1.16 -0.32 -3.45
C TYR A 205 -1.16 -1.48 -4.43
N TYR A 206 -1.32 -2.71 -3.94
CA TYR A 206 -1.44 -3.91 -4.75
C TYR A 206 -2.47 -4.87 -4.17
N GLY A 207 -3.27 -5.48 -5.04
CA GLY A 207 -4.22 -6.54 -4.70
C GLY A 207 -5.48 -6.51 -5.56
N GLN A 208 -6.45 -7.37 -5.23
CA GLN A 208 -7.68 -7.57 -6.00
C GLN A 208 -8.88 -6.79 -5.45
N GLU A 209 -8.62 -5.72 -4.71
CA GLU A 209 -9.60 -5.14 -3.78
C GLU A 209 -9.74 -3.64 -3.99
N THR A 210 -9.94 -3.12 -5.21
CA THR A 210 -10.50 -1.77 -5.32
C THR A 210 -12.01 -1.79 -5.25
N GLY A 211 -12.64 -0.62 -5.03
CA GLY A 211 -14.10 -0.46 -4.99
C GLY A 211 -14.81 -0.98 -6.25
N LEU A 212 -14.08 -1.19 -7.35
CA LEU A 212 -14.56 -1.71 -8.64
C LEU A 212 -14.99 -3.19 -8.58
N LYS A 213 -14.57 -3.96 -7.55
CA LYS A 213 -15.12 -5.32 -7.33
C LYS A 213 -16.63 -5.32 -7.06
N LYS A 214 -17.18 -4.22 -6.51
CA LYS A 214 -18.65 -4.07 -6.36
C LYS A 214 -19.35 -3.93 -7.71
N GLU A 215 -18.66 -3.44 -8.74
CA GLU A 215 -19.23 -3.17 -10.06
C GLU A 215 -19.00 -4.33 -11.05
N ASN A 216 -17.96 -5.17 -10.86
CA ASN A 216 -17.71 -6.29 -11.77
C ASN A 216 -17.17 -7.56 -11.05
N PRO A 217 -18.05 -8.34 -10.39
CA PRO A 217 -17.68 -9.55 -9.63
C PRO A 217 -17.04 -10.66 -10.47
N GLU A 218 -17.18 -10.64 -11.80
CA GLU A 218 -16.71 -11.69 -12.71
C GLU A 218 -15.27 -11.49 -13.24
N LYS A 219 -14.59 -10.42 -12.79
CA LYS A 219 -13.27 -10.01 -13.31
C LYS A 219 -12.26 -9.78 -12.18
N PRO A 220 -11.63 -10.85 -11.65
CA PRO A 220 -10.63 -10.76 -10.58
C PRO A 220 -9.26 -10.41 -11.17
N TYR A 221 -9.15 -9.23 -11.77
CA TYR A 221 -7.83 -8.71 -12.12
C TYR A 221 -7.16 -8.21 -10.85
N ASP A 222 -5.87 -8.50 -10.69
CA ASP A 222 -5.07 -7.77 -9.71
C ASP A 222 -4.99 -6.30 -10.15
N GLU A 223 -4.84 -5.39 -9.21
CA GLU A 223 -4.70 -3.97 -9.48
C GLU A 223 -3.43 -3.47 -8.82
N ILE A 224 -2.83 -2.45 -9.42
CA ILE A 224 -1.80 -1.65 -8.80
C ILE A 224 -2.25 -0.20 -8.81
N GLY A 225 -2.18 0.45 -7.65
CA GLY A 225 -2.55 1.85 -7.46
C GLY A 225 -1.34 2.62 -7.01
N ILE A 226 -1.02 3.73 -7.67
CA ILE A 226 0.10 4.59 -7.29
C ILE A 226 -0.45 5.96 -6.95
N LEU A 227 -0.47 6.28 -5.66
CA LEU A 227 -0.89 7.58 -5.17
C LEU A 227 0.33 8.49 -5.02
N LEU A 228 0.30 9.62 -5.72
CA LEU A 228 1.28 10.69 -5.63
C LEU A 228 0.72 11.84 -4.77
N PRO A 229 1.15 12.00 -3.51
CA PRO A 229 0.73 13.11 -2.66
C PRO A 229 0.97 14.47 -3.32
N ILE A 230 -0.08 15.29 -3.44
CA ILE A 230 0.00 16.56 -4.17
C ILE A 230 1.09 17.46 -3.59
N HIS A 231 1.17 17.57 -2.26
CA HIS A 231 2.14 18.43 -1.58
C HIS A 231 3.61 18.06 -1.85
N GLU A 232 3.88 16.81 -2.20
CA GLU A 232 5.24 16.31 -2.44
C GLU A 232 5.61 16.32 -3.92
N PHE A 233 4.63 16.06 -4.80
CA PHE A 233 4.84 15.85 -6.24
C PHE A 233 4.33 17.00 -7.12
N GLU A 234 3.76 18.08 -6.57
CA GLU A 234 3.07 19.17 -7.29
C GLU A 234 3.82 19.67 -8.54
N LYS A 235 5.14 19.86 -8.44
CA LYS A 235 5.97 20.48 -9.48
C LYS A 235 6.25 19.56 -10.67
N LYS A 236 6.29 18.25 -10.45
CA LYS A 236 6.68 17.23 -11.44
C LYS A 236 5.66 16.12 -11.59
N MET A 237 4.40 16.40 -11.23
CA MET A 237 3.32 15.42 -11.19
C MET A 237 3.18 14.64 -12.52
N LEU A 238 3.10 15.36 -13.64
CA LEU A 238 2.97 14.75 -14.97
C LEU A 238 4.18 13.89 -15.33
N GLN A 239 5.40 14.40 -15.08
CA GLN A 239 6.63 13.65 -15.33
C GLN A 239 6.63 12.31 -14.57
N HIS A 240 6.33 12.33 -13.27
CA HIS A 240 6.31 11.09 -12.48
C HIS A 240 5.22 10.13 -12.95
N LEU A 241 4.04 10.62 -13.35
CA LEU A 241 2.97 9.78 -13.90
C LEU A 241 3.42 9.10 -15.19
N ASP A 242 4.04 9.82 -16.13
CA ASP A 242 4.53 9.26 -17.40
C ASP A 242 5.61 8.18 -17.17
N GLU A 243 6.49 8.38 -16.19
CA GLU A 243 7.53 7.41 -15.82
C GLU A 243 6.92 6.17 -15.12
N ILE A 244 5.94 6.39 -14.23
CA ILE A 244 5.20 5.30 -13.56
C ILE A 244 4.40 4.48 -14.56
N ASP A 245 3.76 5.11 -15.55
CA ASP A 245 3.06 4.43 -16.65
C ASP A 245 3.98 3.43 -17.33
N GLY A 246 5.20 3.88 -17.71
CA GLY A 246 6.21 3.02 -18.33
C GLY A 246 6.62 1.84 -17.43
N ILE A 247 6.80 2.07 -16.13
CA ILE A 247 7.16 1.01 -15.18
C ILE A 247 6.03 -0.02 -15.04
N VAL A 248 4.78 0.43 -14.95
CA VAL A 248 3.61 -0.46 -14.80
C VAL A 248 3.33 -1.22 -16.09
N LEU A 249 3.50 -0.62 -17.27
CA LEU A 249 3.39 -1.32 -18.54
C LEU A 249 4.43 -2.44 -18.65
N ALA A 250 5.69 -2.17 -18.32
CA ALA A 250 6.73 -3.20 -18.27
C ALA A 250 6.44 -4.30 -17.22
N CYS A 251 5.78 -3.95 -16.11
CA CYS A 251 5.31 -4.93 -15.12
C CYS A 251 4.27 -5.87 -15.73
N ARG A 252 3.27 -5.34 -16.44
CA ARG A 252 2.23 -6.12 -17.11
C ARG A 252 2.82 -7.06 -18.16
N GLU A 253 3.76 -6.58 -18.98
CA GLU A 253 4.47 -7.39 -19.97
C GLU A 253 5.18 -8.58 -19.31
N LYS A 254 5.97 -8.33 -18.26
CA LYS A 254 6.65 -9.39 -17.50
C LYS A 254 5.70 -10.42 -16.89
N MET A 255 4.52 -9.99 -16.43
CA MET A 255 3.50 -10.91 -15.93
C MET A 255 2.99 -11.83 -17.04
N MET A 256 2.73 -11.28 -18.23
CA MET A 256 2.28 -12.06 -19.39
C MET A 256 3.36 -13.02 -19.90
N GLU A 257 4.61 -12.57 -19.97
CA GLU A 257 5.76 -13.41 -20.35
C GLU A 257 5.95 -14.59 -19.39
N LYS A 258 5.90 -14.35 -18.07
CA LYS A 258 6.02 -15.42 -17.06
C LYS A 258 4.88 -16.43 -17.11
N ALA A 259 3.71 -15.99 -17.58
CA ALA A 259 2.55 -16.85 -17.78
C ALA A 259 2.63 -17.69 -19.06
N GLY A 260 3.61 -17.45 -19.93
CA GLY A 260 3.73 -18.11 -21.23
C GLY A 260 2.65 -17.72 -22.23
N ASN A 261 1.96 -16.59 -22.01
CA ASN A 261 0.89 -16.10 -22.87
C ASN A 261 1.41 -14.92 -23.70
N ASP A 262 1.91 -15.21 -24.90
CA ASP A 262 2.48 -14.23 -25.85
C ASP A 262 1.45 -13.25 -26.44
N SER A 263 0.18 -13.27 -26.02
CA SER A 263 -0.81 -12.31 -26.53
C SER A 263 -2.13 -12.39 -25.76
N LEU A 264 -2.46 -11.32 -25.05
CA LEU A 264 -3.85 -10.88 -24.98
C LEU A 264 -3.94 -9.65 -25.89
N GLN A 265 -4.86 -9.67 -26.86
CA GLN A 265 -5.15 -8.50 -27.68
C GLN A 265 -5.46 -7.31 -26.77
N LEU A 266 -4.71 -6.23 -26.99
CA LEU A 266 -4.87 -4.90 -26.39
C LEU A 266 -6.34 -4.44 -26.40
#